data_AF-A0A4S1CM84-F1
#
_entry.id   AF-A0A4S1CM84-F1
#
_cell.length_a   1.000
_cell.length_b   1.000
_cell.length_c   1.000
_cell.angle_alpha   90.00
_cell.angle_beta   90.00
_cell.angle_gamma   90.00
#
_symmetry.space_group_name_H-M   'P 1'
#
loop_
_entity.id
_entity.type
_entity.pdbx_description
1 polymer ?
#
loop_
_entity_poly.entity_id
_entity_poly.type
_entity_poly.pdbx_seq_one_letter_code
_entity_poly.pdbx_strand_id
1 'polypeptide(L)'
;MRMKRALLLILFLSCLWCAAPASATEIYAQQTGKSCNVCHLDPAGGGELTAAGKEFAASRTAKSEAPAMGGVAKVVRFAAGYLHMLTAILWFGTILYVHLVLKPAYAAGGLPRGEVRVGVLSMAVMGVTGALLTHFRVTSLDMLLHTRFGVLLLIKISLYLFMVLSATYVVLFIGPKLKAKRREPVALPAGSELTVDELGSFDGKEGRPTWFAYDGKLYDASASRLWKQGVHMGRHNSGEDLSEALKLAPHGPEKVLAMPQVGTLSAGPRKAPLHERVFFFMAYMNLSIVFLIVLILSLWRWA
;
A
#
# COMPACT_ATOMS: atom_id res chain seq x y z
N MET A 1 25.40 -7.86 -19.45
CA MET A 1 25.53 -7.05 -18.21
C MET A 1 25.94 -5.60 -18.43
N ARG A 2 26.88 -5.28 -19.34
CA ARG A 2 27.34 -3.89 -19.61
C ARG A 2 26.25 -2.96 -20.15
N MET A 3 25.38 -3.45 -21.03
CA MET A 3 24.34 -2.63 -21.67
C MET A 3 23.22 -2.18 -20.71
N LYS A 4 22.83 -3.02 -19.74
CA LYS A 4 21.85 -2.65 -18.70
C LYS A 4 22.39 -1.60 -17.73
N ARG A 5 23.69 -1.65 -17.41
CA ARG A 5 24.37 -0.65 -16.56
C ARG A 5 24.55 0.69 -17.28
N ALA A 6 24.86 0.67 -18.58
CA ALA A 6 24.91 1.86 -19.41
C ALA A 6 23.53 2.51 -19.56
N LEU A 7 22.47 1.72 -19.77
CA LEU A 7 21.10 2.23 -19.86
C LEU A 7 20.63 2.87 -18.53
N LEU A 8 20.98 2.25 -17.39
CA LEU A 8 20.70 2.80 -16.05
C LEU A 8 21.50 4.08 -15.77
N LEU A 9 22.77 4.16 -16.21
CA LEU A 9 23.57 5.37 -16.07
C LEU A 9 23.04 6.51 -16.94
N ILE A 10 22.60 6.21 -18.16
CA ILE A 10 21.99 7.18 -19.09
C ILE A 10 20.65 7.67 -18.54
N LEU A 11 19.81 6.77 -17.97
CA LEU A 11 18.57 7.17 -17.29
C LEU A 11 18.84 8.02 -16.03
N PHE A 12 19.89 7.70 -15.28
CA PHE A 12 20.26 8.44 -14.06
C PHE A 12 20.85 9.82 -14.39
N LEU A 13 21.67 9.93 -15.43
CA LEU A 13 22.23 11.19 -15.94
C LEU A 13 21.18 12.06 -16.65
N SER A 14 20.19 11.48 -17.33
CA SER A 14 19.09 12.24 -17.93
C SER A 14 18.12 12.78 -16.88
N CYS A 15 17.93 12.10 -15.73
CA CYS A 15 17.20 12.66 -14.59
C CYS A 15 17.94 13.81 -13.88
N LEU A 16 19.27 13.87 -13.97
CA LEU A 16 20.09 14.97 -13.44
C LEU A 16 20.09 16.22 -14.34
N TRP A 17 19.78 16.06 -15.64
CA TRP A 17 19.78 17.16 -16.62
C TRP A 17 18.44 17.90 -16.73
N CYS A 18 17.36 17.40 -16.10
CA CYS A 18 16.07 18.08 -16.02
C CYS A 18 15.90 18.84 -14.69
N ALA A 19 16.91 19.62 -14.29
CA ALA A 19 16.69 20.72 -13.36
C ALA A 19 16.15 21.90 -14.16
N ALA A 20 14.84 21.97 -14.35
CA ALA A 20 14.20 23.20 -14.80
C ALA A 20 14.53 24.31 -13.78
N PRO A 21 14.85 25.54 -14.23
CA PRO A 21 14.90 26.66 -13.31
C PRO A 21 13.55 26.74 -12.59
N ALA A 22 13.59 26.78 -11.25
CA ALA A 22 12.40 26.97 -10.45
C ALA A 22 11.87 28.38 -10.73
N SER A 23 10.98 28.48 -11.71
CA SER A 23 10.29 29.71 -12.05
C SER A 23 9.44 30.12 -10.85
N ALA A 24 9.62 31.36 -10.38
CA ALA A 24 8.48 32.08 -9.83
C ALA A 24 7.34 31.91 -10.85
N THR A 25 6.20 31.34 -10.44
CA THR A 25 5.20 30.84 -11.37
C THR A 25 4.79 31.94 -12.37
N GLU A 26 4.80 31.59 -13.66
CA GLU A 26 4.50 32.48 -14.80
C GLU A 26 3.16 33.22 -14.62
N ILE A 27 2.24 32.58 -13.89
CA ILE A 27 0.93 33.10 -13.47
C ILE A 27 1.06 34.39 -12.63
N TYR A 28 2.05 34.48 -11.74
CA TYR A 28 2.25 35.66 -10.90
C TYR A 28 2.78 36.85 -11.72
N ALA A 29 3.67 36.60 -12.68
CA ALA A 29 4.17 37.63 -13.59
C ALA A 29 3.06 38.11 -14.55
N GLN A 30 2.28 37.19 -15.12
CA GLN A 30 1.13 37.50 -15.99
C GLN A 30 0.09 38.40 -15.31
N GLN A 31 -0.23 38.17 -14.04
CA GLN A 31 -1.19 38.99 -13.29
C GLN A 31 -0.76 40.45 -13.11
N THR A 32 0.54 40.74 -13.17
CA THR A 32 1.04 42.11 -13.07
C THR A 32 1.02 42.87 -14.40
N GLY A 33 0.88 42.16 -15.53
CA GLY A 33 0.98 42.74 -16.87
C GLY A 33 2.37 43.33 -17.21
N LYS A 34 3.39 43.07 -16.37
CA LYS A 34 4.74 43.60 -16.54
C LYS A 34 5.67 42.53 -17.11
N SER A 35 6.56 42.93 -18.01
CA SER A 35 7.62 42.08 -18.55
C SER A 35 8.69 41.77 -17.50
N CYS A 36 9.39 40.64 -17.67
CA CYS A 36 10.39 40.16 -16.71
C CYS A 36 11.51 41.17 -16.41
N ASN A 37 11.88 42.00 -17.39
CA ASN A 37 12.89 43.05 -17.26
C ASN A 37 12.52 44.17 -16.27
N VAL A 38 11.28 44.23 -15.80
CA VAL A 38 10.88 45.17 -14.75
C VAL A 38 11.45 44.74 -13.40
N CYS A 39 11.48 43.44 -13.13
CA CYS A 39 11.98 42.89 -11.86
C CYS A 39 13.42 42.38 -11.97
N HIS A 40 13.82 41.91 -13.15
CA HIS A 40 15.13 41.31 -13.42
C HIS A 40 15.92 42.17 -14.41
N LEU A 41 17.25 42.20 -14.29
CA LEU A 41 18.10 42.81 -15.31
C LEU A 41 18.10 42.00 -16.62
N ASP A 42 17.89 40.68 -16.52
CA ASP A 42 17.73 39.80 -17.67
C ASP A 42 16.29 39.86 -18.21
N PRO A 43 16.08 40.24 -19.49
CA PRO A 43 14.76 40.23 -20.12
C PRO A 43 14.11 38.84 -20.21
N ALA A 44 14.90 37.76 -20.16
CA ALA A 44 14.39 36.39 -20.09
C ALA A 44 13.89 36.02 -18.68
N GLY A 45 14.14 36.85 -17.67
CA GLY A 45 13.80 36.61 -16.26
C GLY A 45 14.87 35.82 -15.51
N GLY A 46 14.80 35.85 -14.17
CA GLY A 46 15.85 35.29 -13.32
C GLY A 46 17.09 36.19 -13.24
N GLY A 47 18.13 35.74 -12.53
CA GLY A 47 19.35 36.55 -12.34
C GLY A 47 19.17 37.76 -11.41
N GLU A 48 20.05 38.74 -11.54
CA GLU A 48 20.09 39.89 -10.65
C GLU A 48 18.85 40.80 -10.80
N LEU A 49 18.33 41.27 -9.67
CA LEU A 49 17.14 42.10 -9.61
C LEU A 49 17.46 43.57 -9.94
N THR A 50 16.52 44.22 -10.62
CA THR A 50 16.49 45.69 -10.74
C THR A 50 16.24 46.32 -9.36
N ALA A 51 16.40 47.64 -9.24
CA ALA A 51 16.03 48.36 -8.02
C ALA A 51 14.55 48.11 -7.65
N ALA A 52 13.65 48.15 -8.63
CA ALA A 52 12.23 47.84 -8.45
C ALA A 52 12.00 46.38 -8.00
N GLY A 53 12.76 45.43 -8.55
CA GLY A 53 12.73 44.04 -8.12
C GLY A 53 13.20 43.85 -6.67
N LYS A 54 14.29 44.54 -6.28
CA LYS A 54 14.83 44.52 -4.91
C LYS A 54 13.85 45.14 -3.90
N GLU A 55 13.23 46.28 -4.23
CA GLU A 55 12.20 46.91 -3.41
C GLU A 55 10.94 46.05 -3.27
N PHE A 56 10.49 45.45 -4.37
CA PHE A 56 9.34 44.56 -4.33
C PHE A 56 9.61 43.34 -3.45
N ALA A 57 10.79 42.72 -3.57
CA ALA A 57 11.21 41.62 -2.69
C ALA A 57 11.25 42.06 -1.22
N ALA A 58 11.83 43.23 -0.93
CA ALA A 58 11.90 43.79 0.41
C ALA A 58 10.51 44.05 1.01
N SER A 59 9.56 44.55 0.21
CA SER A 59 8.17 44.82 0.62
C SER A 59 7.41 43.54 1.00
N ARG A 60 7.80 42.38 0.44
CA ARG A 60 7.22 41.08 0.77
C ARG A 60 7.78 40.52 2.07
N THR A 61 9.07 40.68 2.31
CA THR A 61 9.69 40.34 3.61
C THR A 61 9.12 41.16 4.76
N ALA A 62 8.89 42.47 4.56
CA ALA A 62 8.32 43.34 5.60
C ALA A 62 6.85 43.00 5.94
N LYS A 63 6.10 42.37 5.02
CA LYS A 63 4.72 41.89 5.26
C LYS A 63 4.63 40.45 5.78
N SER A 64 5.73 39.69 5.79
CA SER A 64 5.78 38.27 6.15
C SER A 64 6.43 38.07 7.52
N GLU A 65 5.98 38.78 8.55
CA GLU A 65 6.25 38.34 9.92
C GLU A 65 5.31 37.16 10.25
N ALA A 66 5.67 35.96 9.79
CA ALA A 66 5.12 34.76 10.38
C ALA A 66 5.53 34.75 11.86
N PRO A 67 4.61 34.53 12.82
CA PRO A 67 4.94 34.56 14.24
C PRO A 67 6.11 33.63 14.52
N ALA A 68 7.13 34.14 15.20
CA ALA A 68 8.36 33.40 15.47
C ALA A 68 8.04 32.15 16.30
N MET A 69 8.07 30.98 15.66
CA MET A 69 7.86 29.69 16.32
C MET A 69 8.94 29.48 17.40
N GLY A 70 8.52 29.24 18.64
CA GLY A 70 9.41 28.91 19.75
C GLY A 70 10.26 27.66 19.47
N GLY A 71 11.42 27.55 20.13
CA GLY A 71 12.37 26.45 19.92
C GLY A 71 11.74 25.05 20.08
N VAL A 72 10.88 24.89 21.09
CA VAL A 72 10.13 23.62 21.33
C VAL A 72 9.21 23.28 20.15
N ALA A 73 8.48 24.26 19.61
CA ALA A 73 7.59 24.04 18.47
C ALA A 73 8.37 23.61 17.22
N LYS A 74 9.59 24.13 17.02
CA LYS A 74 10.47 23.71 15.91
C LYS A 74 10.87 22.24 16.05
N VAL A 75 11.24 21.81 17.25
CA VAL A 75 11.60 20.41 17.54
C VAL A 75 10.40 19.48 17.34
N VAL A 76 9.23 19.84 17.86
CA VAL A 76 7.99 19.06 17.70
C VAL A 76 7.61 18.91 16.23
N ARG A 77 7.63 20.00 15.46
CA ARG A 77 7.34 19.98 14.03
C ARG A 77 8.34 19.10 13.26
N PHE A 78 9.62 19.19 13.59
CA PHE A 78 10.65 18.35 12.96
C PHE A 78 10.45 16.87 13.27
N ALA A 79 10.27 16.52 14.55
CA ALA A 79 10.05 15.14 14.99
C ALA A 79 8.81 14.52 14.34
N ALA A 80 7.71 15.28 14.30
CA ALA A 80 6.49 14.84 13.62
C ALA A 80 6.67 14.70 12.11
N GLY A 81 7.41 15.61 11.47
CA GLY A 81 7.75 15.53 10.05
C GLY A 81 8.55 14.27 9.71
N TYR A 82 9.58 13.98 10.52
CA TYR A 82 10.40 12.78 10.38
C TYR A 82 9.56 11.52 10.58
N LEU A 83 8.78 11.44 11.66
CA LEU A 83 7.92 10.30 11.95
C LEU A 83 6.89 10.08 10.84
N HIS A 84 6.23 11.14 10.37
CA HIS A 84 5.26 11.07 9.27
C HIS A 84 5.90 10.52 8.00
N MET A 85 7.09 11.00 7.63
CA MET A 85 7.78 10.55 6.41
C MET A 85 8.21 9.08 6.52
N LEU A 86 8.81 8.70 7.66
CA LEU A 86 9.24 7.33 7.91
C LEU A 86 8.05 6.37 7.85
N THR A 87 6.96 6.70 8.55
CA THR A 87 5.74 5.88 8.53
C THR A 87 5.12 5.83 7.14
N ALA A 88 5.11 6.94 6.38
CA ALA A 88 4.59 6.94 5.01
C ALA A 88 5.36 5.99 4.09
N ILE A 89 6.69 5.96 4.17
CA ILE A 89 7.53 5.04 3.39
C ILE A 89 7.22 3.59 3.73
N LEU A 90 7.20 3.26 5.03
CA LEU A 90 6.90 1.90 5.50
C LEU A 90 5.48 1.47 5.14
N TRP A 91 4.52 2.38 5.26
CA TRP A 91 3.12 2.10 4.98
C TRP A 91 2.88 1.89 3.48
N PHE A 92 3.42 2.76 2.63
CA PHE A 92 3.38 2.60 1.18
C PHE A 92 4.02 1.28 0.75
N GLY A 93 5.21 0.97 1.27
CA GLY A 93 5.90 -0.29 1.00
C GLY A 93 5.09 -1.52 1.43
N THR A 94 4.45 -1.46 2.61
CA THR A 94 3.61 -2.56 3.10
C THR A 94 2.37 -2.76 2.23
N ILE A 95 1.71 -1.67 1.82
CA ILE A 95 0.55 -1.76 0.92
C ILE A 95 0.97 -2.40 -0.41
N LEU A 96 2.06 -1.95 -1.04
CA LEU A 96 2.55 -2.57 -2.27
C LEU A 96 2.93 -4.04 -2.08
N TYR A 97 3.65 -4.36 -1.02
CA TYR A 97 4.06 -5.73 -0.73
C TYR A 97 2.87 -6.67 -0.59
N VAL A 98 1.87 -6.29 0.20
CA VAL A 98 0.68 -7.12 0.40
C VAL A 98 -0.14 -7.27 -0.89
N HIS A 99 -0.32 -6.19 -1.66
CA HIS A 99 -1.22 -6.22 -2.82
C HIS A 99 -0.57 -6.77 -4.09
N LEU A 100 0.73 -6.54 -4.30
CA LEU A 100 1.45 -6.97 -5.50
C LEU A 100 2.18 -8.29 -5.31
N VAL A 101 2.78 -8.53 -4.14
CA VAL A 101 3.59 -9.74 -3.87
C VAL A 101 2.73 -10.84 -3.25
N LEU A 102 2.10 -10.57 -2.11
CA LEU A 102 1.28 -11.58 -1.43
C LEU A 102 -0.06 -11.81 -2.14
N LYS A 103 -0.54 -10.81 -2.89
CA LYS A 103 -1.88 -10.72 -3.48
C LYS A 103 -2.99 -10.79 -2.42
N PRO A 104 -4.19 -10.23 -2.68
CA PRO A 104 -5.24 -10.27 -1.66
C PRO A 104 -5.75 -11.69 -1.36
N ALA A 105 -5.46 -12.68 -2.22
CA ALA A 105 -5.75 -14.08 -1.95
C ALA A 105 -5.06 -14.62 -0.68
N TYR A 106 -3.88 -14.09 -0.31
CA TYR A 106 -3.21 -14.43 0.95
C TYR A 106 -4.07 -14.13 2.19
N ALA A 107 -4.92 -13.11 2.11
CA ALA A 107 -5.81 -12.67 3.19
C ALA A 107 -7.22 -13.27 3.10
N ALA A 108 -7.55 -14.03 2.04
CA ALA A 108 -8.85 -14.68 1.90
C ALA A 108 -9.12 -15.68 3.04
N GLY A 109 -8.06 -16.25 3.64
CA GLY A 109 -8.12 -17.10 4.83
C GLY A 109 -8.28 -16.34 6.17
N GLY A 110 -8.45 -15.03 6.13
CA GLY A 110 -8.46 -14.14 7.29
C GLY A 110 -7.18 -13.31 7.42
N LEU A 111 -7.29 -12.16 8.07
CA LEU A 111 -6.19 -11.20 8.20
C LEU A 111 -5.19 -11.62 9.29
N PRO A 112 -3.88 -11.74 9.00
CA PRO A 112 -2.87 -12.06 10.01
C PRO A 112 -2.82 -11.00 11.11
N ARG A 113 -2.82 -11.45 12.38
CA ARG A 113 -2.84 -10.54 13.54
C ARG A 113 -1.63 -9.60 13.62
N GLY A 114 -0.47 -10.02 13.11
CA GLY A 114 0.72 -9.18 13.05
C GLY A 114 0.54 -8.02 12.07
N GLU A 115 0.13 -8.34 10.85
CA GLU A 115 -0.09 -7.36 9.78
C GLU A 115 -1.21 -6.37 10.11
N VAL A 116 -2.32 -6.84 10.69
CA VAL A 116 -3.40 -5.95 11.14
C VAL A 116 -2.90 -4.97 12.20
N ARG A 117 -2.10 -5.42 13.18
CA ARG A 117 -1.54 -4.54 14.21
C ARG A 117 -0.63 -3.48 13.60
N VAL A 118 0.26 -3.87 12.68
CA VAL A 118 1.14 -2.94 11.97
C VAL A 118 0.34 -1.94 11.13
N GLY A 119 -0.70 -2.41 10.43
CA GLY A 119 -1.57 -1.55 9.64
C GLY A 119 -2.31 -0.52 10.49
N VAL A 120 -2.97 -0.94 11.57
CA VAL A 120 -3.71 -0.05 12.48
C VAL A 120 -2.78 0.96 13.14
N LEU A 121 -1.61 0.52 13.64
CA LEU A 121 -0.63 1.42 14.23
C LEU A 121 -0.13 2.46 13.22
N SER A 122 0.15 2.03 11.98
CA SER A 122 0.61 2.94 10.91
C SER A 122 -0.45 3.98 10.56
N MET A 123 -1.73 3.58 10.46
CA MET A 123 -2.84 4.51 10.24
C MET A 123 -2.95 5.53 11.39
N ALA A 124 -2.87 5.09 12.64
CA ALA A 124 -2.93 5.99 13.78
C ALA A 124 -1.77 7.01 13.78
N VAL A 125 -0.54 6.55 13.56
CA VAL A 125 0.64 7.43 13.51
C VAL A 125 0.54 8.43 12.35
N MET A 126 0.14 7.99 11.16
CA MET A 126 -0.06 8.86 9.99
C MET A 126 -1.13 9.93 10.24
N GLY A 127 -2.24 9.56 10.87
CA GLY A 127 -3.33 10.48 11.20
C GLY A 127 -2.90 11.54 12.20
N VAL A 128 -2.27 11.12 13.31
CA VAL A 128 -1.82 12.04 14.38
C VAL A 128 -0.73 12.98 13.86
N THR A 129 0.31 12.44 13.23
CA THR A 129 1.41 13.26 12.69
C THR A 129 0.93 14.16 11.55
N GLY A 130 0.03 13.67 10.69
CA GLY A 130 -0.57 14.45 9.61
C GLY A 130 -1.43 15.62 10.10
N ALA A 131 -2.25 15.40 11.13
CA ALA A 131 -3.05 16.44 11.76
C ALA A 131 -2.17 17.52 12.41
N LEU A 132 -1.15 17.11 13.16
CA LEU A 132 -0.21 18.02 13.79
C LEU A 132 0.57 18.85 12.76
N LEU A 133 1.09 18.23 11.70
CA LEU A 133 1.77 18.96 10.62
C LEU A 133 0.83 19.90 9.86
N THR A 134 -0.42 19.51 9.68
CA THR A 134 -1.45 20.35 9.07
C THR A 134 -1.73 21.57 9.93
N HIS A 135 -1.85 21.41 11.25
CA HIS A 135 -2.03 22.51 12.18
C HIS A 135 -0.86 23.51 12.15
N PHE A 136 0.39 23.02 12.08
CA PHE A 136 1.57 23.91 11.95
C PHE A 136 1.68 24.60 10.59
N ARG A 137 0.97 24.11 9.57
CA ARG A 137 1.10 24.58 8.18
C ARG A 137 -0.08 25.44 7.74
N VAL A 138 -1.28 25.18 8.25
CA VAL A 138 -2.54 25.85 7.90
C VAL A 138 -2.88 26.87 8.96
N THR A 139 -2.75 28.15 8.62
CA THR A 139 -2.98 29.27 9.53
C THR A 139 -4.38 29.86 9.43
N SER A 140 -5.12 29.60 8.33
CA SER A 140 -6.48 30.08 8.14
C SER A 140 -7.31 29.14 7.26
N LEU A 141 -8.65 29.20 7.41
CA LEU A 141 -9.59 28.48 6.55
C LEU A 141 -9.55 28.99 5.11
N ASP A 142 -9.32 30.29 4.94
CA ASP A 142 -9.18 30.89 3.61
C ASP A 142 -7.98 30.30 2.85
N MET A 143 -6.85 30.12 3.53
CA MET A 143 -5.69 29.44 2.97
C MET A 143 -6.03 28.00 2.56
N LEU A 144 -6.86 27.31 3.34
CA LEU A 144 -7.22 25.92 3.09
C LEU A 144 -8.19 25.75 1.90
N LEU A 145 -9.15 26.67 1.73
CA LEU A 145 -10.22 26.54 0.74
C LEU A 145 -9.89 27.22 -0.60
N HIS A 146 -9.17 28.34 -0.58
CA HIS A 146 -8.96 29.17 -1.78
C HIS A 146 -7.55 29.10 -2.35
N THR A 147 -6.58 28.51 -1.64
CA THR A 147 -5.25 28.28 -2.21
C THR A 147 -5.16 26.90 -2.84
N ARG A 148 -4.42 26.80 -3.94
CA ARG A 148 -4.13 25.51 -4.56
C ARG A 148 -3.45 24.54 -3.60
N PHE A 149 -2.56 25.03 -2.73
CA PHE A 149 -1.94 24.23 -1.68
C PHE A 149 -3.01 23.62 -0.75
N GLY A 150 -3.95 24.44 -0.30
CA GLY A 150 -5.02 24.04 0.61
C GLY A 150 -5.97 23.03 -0.02
N VAL A 151 -6.39 23.27 -1.27
CA VAL A 151 -7.27 22.36 -2.01
C VAL A 151 -6.62 20.98 -2.21
N LEU A 152 -5.35 20.93 -2.64
CA LEU A 152 -4.62 19.67 -2.79
C LEU A 152 -4.45 18.95 -1.44
N LEU A 153 -4.19 19.69 -0.37
CA LEU A 153 -4.13 19.13 0.99
C LEU A 153 -5.47 18.55 1.43
N LEU A 154 -6.60 19.23 1.17
CA LEU A 154 -7.94 18.74 1.47
C LEU A 154 -8.26 17.47 0.70
N ILE A 155 -7.99 17.43 -0.61
CA ILE A 155 -8.19 16.22 -1.42
C ILE A 155 -7.36 15.06 -0.86
N LYS A 156 -6.09 15.32 -0.49
CA LYS A 156 -5.21 14.30 0.12
C LYS A 156 -5.77 13.79 1.44
N ILE A 157 -6.24 14.68 2.32
CA ILE A 157 -6.84 14.32 3.61
C ILE A 157 -8.11 13.50 3.39
N SER A 158 -8.99 13.90 2.47
CA SER A 158 -10.22 13.17 2.15
C SER A 158 -9.94 11.77 1.63
N LEU A 159 -8.99 11.62 0.71
CA LEU A 159 -8.56 10.31 0.20
C LEU A 159 -7.98 9.42 1.31
N TYR A 160 -7.13 9.99 2.17
CA TYR A 160 -6.58 9.29 3.33
C TYR A 160 -7.68 8.82 4.29
N LEU A 161 -8.65 9.68 4.64
CA LEU A 161 -9.75 9.33 5.53
C LEU A 161 -10.63 8.24 4.95
N PHE A 162 -10.97 8.33 3.65
CA PHE A 162 -11.74 7.29 2.97
C PHE A 162 -11.02 5.94 2.99
N MET A 163 -9.71 5.92 2.74
CA MET A 163 -8.88 4.72 2.83
C MET A 163 -8.81 4.14 4.25
N VAL A 164 -8.71 4.98 5.28
CA VAL A 164 -8.69 4.52 6.68
C VAL A 164 -10.05 3.96 7.09
N LEU A 165 -11.15 4.60 6.67
CA LEU A 165 -12.51 4.12 6.94
C LEU A 165 -12.77 2.77 6.25
N SER A 166 -12.39 2.63 4.98
CA SER A 166 -12.53 1.36 4.25
C SER A 166 -11.68 0.26 4.88
N ALA A 167 -10.44 0.55 5.27
CA ALA A 167 -9.56 -0.42 5.92
C ALA A 167 -10.09 -0.82 7.31
N THR A 168 -10.62 0.13 8.07
CA THR A 168 -11.27 -0.13 9.36
C THR A 168 -12.50 -1.01 9.18
N TYR A 169 -13.33 -0.74 8.17
CA TYR A 169 -14.48 -1.59 7.84
C TYR A 169 -14.05 -3.02 7.50
N VAL A 170 -12.98 -3.18 6.71
CA VAL A 170 -12.40 -4.48 6.39
C VAL A 170 -11.94 -5.20 7.66
N VAL A 171 -11.20 -4.53 8.53
CA VAL A 171 -10.67 -5.14 9.77
C VAL A 171 -11.79 -5.52 10.74
N LEU A 172 -12.80 -4.68 10.91
CA LEU A 172 -13.86 -4.88 11.91
C LEU A 172 -14.98 -5.81 11.45
N PHE A 173 -15.35 -5.77 10.17
CA PHE A 173 -16.54 -6.48 9.67
C PHE A 173 -16.22 -7.58 8.68
N ILE A 174 -15.27 -7.37 7.76
CA ILE A 174 -14.94 -8.36 6.72
C ILE A 174 -13.98 -9.41 7.25
N GLY A 175 -12.95 -9.01 8.00
CA GLY A 175 -11.95 -9.90 8.59
C GLY A 175 -12.56 -11.02 9.45
N PRO A 176 -13.46 -10.71 10.40
CA PRO A 176 -14.16 -11.73 11.17
C PRO A 176 -15.02 -12.66 10.31
N LYS A 177 -15.70 -12.13 9.28
CA LYS A 177 -16.51 -12.93 8.34
C LYS A 177 -15.66 -13.89 7.51
N LEU A 178 -14.51 -13.44 7.02
CA LEU A 178 -13.53 -14.27 6.32
C LEU A 178 -13.04 -15.41 7.24
N LYS A 179 -12.73 -15.08 8.49
CA LYS A 179 -12.29 -16.07 9.49
C LYS A 179 -13.39 -17.06 9.88
N ALA A 180 -14.63 -16.61 10.01
CA ALA A 180 -15.77 -17.46 10.41
C ALA A 180 -16.08 -18.52 9.34
N LYS A 181 -16.15 -18.12 8.06
CA LYS A 181 -16.39 -19.07 6.96
C LYS A 181 -15.30 -20.12 6.82
N ARG A 182 -14.05 -19.77 7.12
CA ARG A 182 -12.92 -20.71 7.13
C ARG A 182 -12.98 -21.76 8.23
N ARG A 183 -13.66 -21.45 9.35
CA ARG A 183 -13.81 -22.37 10.49
C ARG A 183 -14.98 -23.31 10.34
N GLU A 184 -15.90 -23.01 9.43
CA GLU A 184 -16.98 -23.92 9.11
C GLU A 184 -16.35 -25.20 8.53
N PRO A 185 -16.44 -26.34 9.23
CA PRO A 185 -15.98 -27.59 8.66
C PRO A 185 -16.81 -27.77 7.38
N VAL A 186 -16.14 -27.84 6.23
CA VAL A 186 -16.83 -28.33 5.05
C VAL A 186 -17.13 -29.79 5.36
N ALA A 187 -18.34 -30.05 5.87
CA ALA A 187 -18.86 -31.37 6.09
C ALA A 187 -19.10 -31.98 4.71
N LEU A 188 -18.03 -32.44 4.10
CA LEU A 188 -18.11 -33.03 2.80
C LEU A 188 -18.58 -34.48 2.96
N PRO A 189 -19.68 -34.87 2.30
CA PRO A 189 -19.96 -36.27 2.13
C PRO A 189 -18.77 -36.94 1.42
N ALA A 190 -18.47 -38.18 1.80
CA ALA A 190 -17.45 -38.98 1.15
C ALA A 190 -17.73 -39.05 -0.37
N GLY A 191 -16.75 -38.68 -1.20
CA GLY A 191 -16.90 -38.59 -2.66
C GLY A 191 -17.17 -37.17 -3.22
N SER A 192 -16.89 -36.14 -2.44
CA SER A 192 -17.04 -34.74 -2.87
C SER A 192 -15.96 -34.28 -3.86
N GLU A 193 -16.38 -33.43 -4.80
CA GLU A 193 -15.48 -32.66 -5.65
C GLU A 193 -15.10 -31.33 -4.97
N LEU A 194 -13.82 -30.99 -4.93
CA LEU A 194 -13.32 -29.69 -4.47
C LEU A 194 -12.52 -28.98 -5.54
N THR A 195 -12.67 -27.68 -5.62
CA THR A 195 -11.78 -26.84 -6.44
C THR A 195 -10.44 -26.61 -5.76
N VAL A 196 -9.40 -26.22 -6.51
CA VAL A 196 -8.07 -25.87 -5.97
C VAL A 196 -8.16 -24.80 -4.88
N ASP A 197 -9.04 -23.80 -5.06
CA ASP A 197 -9.26 -22.74 -4.08
C ASP A 197 -9.91 -23.24 -2.78
N GLU A 198 -10.81 -24.23 -2.89
CA GLU A 198 -11.45 -24.83 -1.72
C GLU A 198 -10.48 -25.75 -0.97
N LEU A 199 -9.62 -26.47 -1.71
CA LEU A 199 -8.55 -27.27 -1.15
C LEU A 199 -7.64 -26.43 -0.23
N GLY A 200 -7.35 -25.18 -0.58
CA GLY A 200 -6.58 -24.25 0.25
C GLY A 200 -7.12 -24.00 1.67
N SER A 201 -8.38 -24.36 1.94
CA SER A 201 -8.96 -24.28 3.29
C SER A 201 -8.56 -25.44 4.20
N PHE A 202 -8.09 -26.56 3.65
CA PHE A 202 -7.70 -27.78 4.36
C PHE A 202 -6.20 -27.79 4.69
N ASP A 203 -5.75 -26.74 5.36
CA ASP A 203 -4.32 -26.43 5.55
C ASP A 203 -3.72 -26.97 6.86
N GLY A 204 -4.42 -27.82 7.60
CA GLY A 204 -3.91 -28.42 8.85
C GLY A 204 -3.66 -27.46 10.02
N LYS A 205 -3.94 -26.15 9.87
CA LYS A 205 -3.68 -25.13 10.91
C LYS A 205 -4.94 -24.87 11.73
N GLU A 206 -4.77 -24.36 12.95
CA GLU A 206 -5.89 -24.01 13.87
C GLU A 206 -6.95 -25.14 14.02
N GLY A 207 -6.53 -26.41 13.96
CA GLY A 207 -7.41 -27.58 14.12
C GLY A 207 -8.18 -28.00 12.87
N ARG A 208 -7.90 -27.42 11.70
CA ARG A 208 -8.49 -27.84 10.42
C ARG A 208 -7.89 -29.16 9.92
N PRO A 209 -8.61 -29.91 9.06
CA PRO A 209 -8.06 -31.08 8.41
C PRO A 209 -6.86 -30.71 7.52
N THR A 210 -5.97 -31.68 7.32
CA THR A 210 -4.75 -31.53 6.53
C THR A 210 -4.90 -32.31 5.24
N TRP A 211 -5.42 -31.69 4.18
CA TRP A 211 -5.65 -32.36 2.91
C TRP A 211 -4.75 -31.83 1.82
N PHE A 212 -4.39 -32.66 0.86
CA PHE A 212 -3.64 -32.23 -0.33
C PHE A 212 -4.14 -33.01 -1.55
N ALA A 213 -3.89 -32.46 -2.74
CA ALA A 213 -4.18 -33.15 -3.98
C ALA A 213 -2.95 -33.89 -4.51
N TYR A 214 -3.20 -35.09 -5.05
CA TYR A 214 -2.23 -35.86 -5.80
C TYR A 214 -2.97 -36.55 -6.95
N ASP A 215 -2.53 -36.30 -8.19
CA ASP A 215 -3.08 -36.89 -9.40
C ASP A 215 -4.61 -36.73 -9.52
N GLY A 216 -5.09 -35.52 -9.25
CA GLY A 216 -6.52 -35.17 -9.28
C GLY A 216 -7.37 -35.76 -8.14
N LYS A 217 -6.76 -36.43 -7.16
CA LYS A 217 -7.45 -37.02 -5.99
C LYS A 217 -7.03 -36.31 -4.71
N LEU A 218 -7.93 -36.28 -3.74
CA LEU A 218 -7.71 -35.62 -2.44
C LEU A 218 -7.41 -36.64 -1.36
N TYR A 219 -6.37 -36.40 -0.57
CA TYR A 219 -5.89 -37.29 0.48
C TYR A 219 -5.85 -36.58 1.83
N ASP A 220 -6.25 -37.29 2.90
CA ASP A 220 -6.25 -36.80 4.27
C ASP A 220 -4.98 -37.21 5.04
N ALA A 221 -4.13 -36.23 5.35
CA ALA A 221 -2.93 -36.39 6.14
C ALA A 221 -3.09 -35.97 7.61
N SER A 222 -4.30 -35.69 8.10
CA SER A 222 -4.55 -35.16 9.45
C SER A 222 -4.03 -36.06 10.57
N ALA A 223 -4.02 -37.38 10.34
CA ALA A 223 -3.48 -38.36 11.30
C ALA A 223 -1.95 -38.52 11.23
N SER A 224 -1.28 -37.91 10.24
CA SER A 224 0.14 -38.10 10.00
C SER A 224 1.02 -37.20 10.88
N ARG A 225 1.93 -37.81 11.63
CA ARG A 225 2.92 -37.09 12.46
C ARG A 225 3.91 -36.24 11.64
N LEU A 226 4.02 -36.52 10.34
CA LEU A 226 4.92 -35.81 9.42
C LEU A 226 4.29 -34.54 8.82
N TRP A 227 3.02 -34.27 9.12
CA TRP A 227 2.22 -33.17 8.59
C TRP A 227 1.78 -32.20 9.70
N LYS A 228 2.70 -31.85 10.60
CA LYS A 228 2.40 -30.99 11.75
C LYS A 228 1.98 -29.60 11.28
N GLN A 229 0.80 -29.15 11.75
CA GLN A 229 0.22 -27.85 11.35
C GLN A 229 0.10 -27.69 9.82
N GLY A 230 -0.14 -28.80 9.13
CA GLY A 230 -0.28 -28.86 7.67
C GLY A 230 0.99 -28.60 6.87
N VAL A 231 2.16 -28.74 7.50
CA VAL A 231 3.45 -28.61 6.82
C VAL A 231 4.20 -29.93 6.87
N HIS A 232 4.60 -30.42 5.69
CA HIS A 232 5.45 -31.59 5.53
C HIS A 232 6.91 -31.18 5.34
N MET A 233 7.78 -31.68 6.22
CA MET A 233 9.24 -31.44 6.22
C MET A 233 9.65 -29.96 6.13
N GLY A 234 8.79 -29.05 6.59
CA GLY A 234 9.03 -27.61 6.50
C GLY A 234 9.00 -27.02 5.09
N ARG A 235 8.58 -27.79 4.08
CA ARG A 235 8.71 -27.42 2.65
C ARG A 235 7.41 -27.48 1.87
N HIS A 236 6.52 -28.40 2.21
CA HIS A 236 5.29 -28.62 1.45
C HIS A 236 4.08 -28.34 2.32
N ASN A 237 3.16 -27.53 1.82
CA ASN A 237 1.93 -27.19 2.53
C ASN A 237 0.79 -28.09 2.06
N SER A 238 -0.07 -28.47 2.99
CA SER A 238 -1.41 -28.96 2.67
C SER A 238 -2.27 -27.82 2.14
N GLY A 239 -3.33 -28.17 1.43
CA GLY A 239 -4.19 -27.23 0.73
C GLY A 239 -3.72 -26.93 -0.70
N GLU A 240 -2.74 -27.68 -1.20
CA GLU A 240 -2.13 -27.54 -2.52
C GLU A 240 -2.18 -28.86 -3.29
N ASP A 241 -1.98 -28.78 -4.62
CA ASP A 241 -1.67 -29.95 -5.44
C ASP A 241 -0.17 -30.23 -5.39
N LEU A 242 0.17 -31.41 -4.87
CA LEU A 242 1.54 -31.84 -4.63
C LEU A 242 2.02 -32.90 -5.61
N SER A 243 1.31 -33.08 -6.73
CA SER A 243 1.67 -34.03 -7.79
C SER A 243 3.10 -33.83 -8.30
N GLU A 244 3.48 -32.57 -8.57
CA GLU A 244 4.84 -32.24 -9.00
C GLU A 244 5.85 -32.31 -7.85
N ALA A 245 5.43 -31.92 -6.64
CA ALA A 245 6.31 -31.95 -5.46
C ALA A 245 6.73 -33.38 -5.10
N LEU A 246 5.85 -34.37 -5.30
CA LEU A 246 6.14 -35.78 -5.02
C LEU A 246 7.27 -36.33 -5.90
N LYS A 247 7.45 -35.83 -7.14
CA LYS A 247 8.53 -36.28 -8.03
C LYS A 247 9.94 -36.01 -7.46
N LEU A 248 10.04 -35.06 -6.53
CA LEU A 248 11.28 -34.67 -5.86
C LEU A 248 11.38 -35.24 -4.44
N ALA A 249 10.42 -36.06 -4.01
CA ALA A 249 10.37 -36.59 -2.66
C ALA A 249 11.32 -37.80 -2.48
N PRO A 250 11.82 -38.04 -1.26
CA PRO A 250 12.64 -39.21 -0.94
C PRO A 250 11.82 -40.51 -0.78
N HIS A 251 10.55 -40.52 -1.21
CA HIS A 251 9.63 -41.65 -1.14
C HIS A 251 8.71 -41.63 -2.36
N GLY A 252 8.10 -42.77 -2.70
CA GLY A 252 7.19 -42.86 -3.82
C GLY A 252 5.72 -42.59 -3.45
N PRO A 253 4.81 -42.74 -4.42
CA PRO A 253 3.38 -42.51 -4.25
C PRO A 253 2.70 -43.50 -3.32
N GLU A 254 3.32 -44.65 -3.02
CA GLU A 254 2.80 -45.62 -2.07
C GLU A 254 2.49 -45.00 -0.69
N LYS A 255 3.27 -43.99 -0.27
CA LYS A 255 3.01 -43.26 0.99
C LYS A 255 1.78 -42.37 0.94
N VAL A 256 1.45 -41.83 -0.24
CA VAL A 256 0.24 -41.03 -0.47
C VAL A 256 -0.97 -41.94 -0.57
N LEU A 257 -0.87 -43.01 -1.36
CA LEU A 257 -1.97 -43.96 -1.59
C LEU A 257 -2.37 -44.75 -0.33
N ALA A 258 -1.50 -44.82 0.68
CA ALA A 258 -1.82 -45.39 1.99
C ALA A 258 -2.69 -44.47 2.87
N MET A 259 -2.83 -43.18 2.50
CA MET A 259 -3.68 -42.23 3.23
C MET A 259 -5.14 -42.33 2.78
N PRO A 260 -6.11 -42.00 3.65
CA PRO A 260 -7.52 -41.97 3.28
C PRO A 260 -7.78 -41.01 2.09
N GLN A 261 -8.36 -41.53 1.01
CA GLN A 261 -8.87 -40.70 -0.07
C GLN A 261 -10.23 -40.11 0.33
N VAL A 262 -10.39 -38.80 0.21
CA VAL A 262 -11.58 -38.06 0.68
C VAL A 262 -12.42 -37.46 -0.45
N GLY A 263 -11.89 -37.38 -1.67
CA GLY A 263 -12.59 -36.80 -2.82
C GLY A 263 -11.73 -36.67 -4.07
N THR A 264 -12.18 -35.83 -5.00
CA THR A 264 -11.50 -35.50 -6.27
C THR A 264 -11.35 -33.98 -6.44
N LEU A 265 -10.30 -33.58 -7.15
CA LEU A 265 -10.02 -32.19 -7.47
C LEU A 265 -10.74 -31.81 -8.77
N SER A 266 -11.66 -30.86 -8.68
CA SER A 266 -12.42 -30.31 -9.81
C SER A 266 -11.75 -29.05 -10.36
N ALA A 267 -11.66 -28.93 -11.68
CA ALA A 267 -11.09 -27.77 -12.37
C ALA A 267 -12.09 -26.60 -12.52
N GLY A 268 -13.29 -26.70 -11.91
CA GLY A 268 -14.35 -25.70 -12.06
C GLY A 268 -14.01 -24.34 -11.43
N PRO A 269 -14.46 -23.22 -12.03
CA PRO A 269 -14.28 -21.90 -11.44
C PRO A 269 -15.10 -21.76 -10.15
N ARG A 270 -14.42 -21.49 -9.03
CA ARG A 270 -15.07 -21.19 -7.75
C ARG A 270 -15.90 -19.89 -7.86
N LYS A 271 -17.18 -19.95 -7.53
CA LYS A 271 -17.99 -18.73 -7.34
C LYS A 271 -17.59 -18.07 -6.01
N ALA A 272 -16.67 -17.11 -6.06
CA ALA A 272 -16.25 -16.37 -4.87
C ALA A 272 -17.48 -15.75 -4.16
N PRO A 273 -17.61 -15.90 -2.83
CA PRO A 273 -18.70 -15.31 -2.05
C PRO A 273 -18.62 -13.78 -2.04
N LEU A 274 -19.75 -13.11 -1.79
CA LEU A 274 -19.84 -11.64 -1.85
C LEU A 274 -18.78 -10.93 -0.99
N HIS A 275 -18.56 -11.37 0.25
CA HIS A 275 -17.59 -10.74 1.16
C HIS A 275 -16.14 -10.85 0.66
N GLU A 276 -15.82 -11.92 -0.08
CA GLU A 276 -14.50 -12.09 -0.70
C GLU A 276 -14.35 -11.11 -1.87
N ARG A 277 -15.36 -11.00 -2.75
CA ARG A 277 -15.35 -10.00 -3.83
C ARG A 277 -15.26 -8.57 -3.31
N VAL A 278 -16.01 -8.25 -2.25
CA VAL A 278 -15.97 -6.96 -1.57
C VAL A 278 -14.57 -6.71 -0.98
N PHE A 279 -13.96 -7.72 -0.36
CA PHE A 279 -12.58 -7.63 0.13
C PHE A 279 -11.59 -7.30 -0.99
N PHE A 280 -11.62 -8.04 -2.10
CA PHE A 280 -10.75 -7.79 -3.25
C PHE A 280 -10.96 -6.39 -3.83
N PHE A 281 -12.22 -5.98 -4.01
CA PHE A 281 -12.55 -4.64 -4.48
C PHE A 281 -11.97 -3.56 -3.57
N MET A 282 -12.19 -3.66 -2.26
CA MET A 282 -11.68 -2.70 -1.28
C MET A 282 -10.15 -2.66 -1.24
N ALA A 283 -9.49 -3.81 -1.38
CA ALA A 283 -8.03 -3.90 -1.42
C ALA A 283 -7.45 -3.12 -2.63
N TYR A 284 -7.97 -3.36 -3.84
CA TYR A 284 -7.50 -2.65 -5.04
C TYR A 284 -7.93 -1.19 -5.10
N MET A 285 -9.08 -0.85 -4.53
CA MET A 285 -9.52 0.53 -4.35
C MET A 285 -8.53 1.29 -3.46
N ASN A 286 -8.15 0.71 -2.30
CA ASN A 286 -7.16 1.31 -1.41
C ASN A 286 -5.78 1.43 -2.06
N LEU A 287 -5.35 0.42 -2.81
CA LEU A 287 -4.12 0.51 -3.60
C LEU A 287 -4.16 1.69 -4.59
N SER A 288 -5.26 1.86 -5.32
CA SER A 288 -5.46 2.99 -6.24
C SER A 288 -5.42 4.33 -5.52
N ILE A 289 -6.09 4.45 -4.38
CA ILE A 289 -6.10 5.68 -3.56
C ILE A 289 -4.68 6.08 -3.13
N VAL A 290 -3.85 5.11 -2.74
CA VAL A 290 -2.47 5.38 -2.36
C VAL A 290 -1.69 6.00 -3.52
N PHE A 291 -1.84 5.49 -4.74
CA PHE A 291 -1.21 6.10 -5.92
C PHE A 291 -1.73 7.51 -6.20
N LEU A 292 -3.03 7.76 -6.01
CA LEU A 292 -3.60 9.10 -6.13
C LEU A 292 -3.01 10.07 -5.08
N ILE A 293 -2.81 9.62 -3.84
CA ILE A 293 -2.16 10.42 -2.79
C ILE A 293 -0.72 10.77 -3.20
N VAL A 294 0.04 9.81 -3.75
CA VAL A 294 1.41 10.07 -4.25
C VAL A 294 1.39 11.03 -5.43
N LEU A 295 0.43 10.89 -6.36
CA LEU A 295 0.26 11.83 -7.47
C LEU A 295 0.00 13.26 -6.98
N ILE A 296 -0.83 13.44 -5.96
CA ILE A 296 -1.07 14.76 -5.35
C ILE A 296 0.22 15.37 -4.80
N LEU A 297 1.10 14.57 -4.18
CA LEU A 297 2.41 15.05 -3.73
C LEU A 297 3.28 15.53 -4.90
N SER A 298 3.26 14.82 -6.03
CA SER A 298 3.95 15.23 -7.25
C SER A 298 3.39 16.54 -7.82
N LEU A 299 2.06 16.65 -7.88
CA LEU A 299 1.36 17.88 -8.31
C LEU A 299 1.63 19.07 -7.40
N TRP A 300 2.05 18.82 -6.16
CA TRP A 300 2.42 19.89 -5.23
C TRP A 300 3.76 20.54 -5.54
N ARG A 301 4.68 19.76 -6.14
CA ARG A 301 6.06 20.16 -6.38
C ARG A 301 6.30 20.61 -7.83
N TRP A 302 5.48 20.16 -8.77
CA TRP A 302 5.74 20.27 -10.22
C TRP A 302 4.70 21.06 -11.01
N ALA A 303 3.73 21.69 -10.36
CA ALA A 303 2.85 22.65 -10.99
C ALA A 303 2.75 23.87 -10.10
#